data_AF-C7G138-F1
#
_entry.id   AF-C7G138-F1
#
_cell.length_a   1.000
_cell.length_b   1.000
_cell.length_c   1.000
_cell.angle_alpha   90.00
_cell.angle_beta   90.00
_cell.angle_gamma   90.00
#
_symmetry.space_group_name_H-M   'P 1'
#
loop_
_entity.id
_entity.type
_entity.pdbx_description
1 polymer ?
#
loop_
_entity_poly.entity_id
_entity_poly.type
_entity_poly.pdbx_seq_one_letter_code
_entity_poly.pdbx_strand_id
1 'polypeptide(L)'
;TMTQKQKIQRVDQVIQDLSLGKCQNTIIGVPGRVKGLSGGERKRLAFASEALTDPPLLICDEPTSGLDSFMAASVVQVLKKLSQRGKTVILTIHQPSSELFELFDKILLMAEGRVAFLGTPNEAVDFFS
;
A
#
# COMPACT_ATOMS: atom_id res chain seq x y z
N THR A 1 17.59 15.62 -16.22
CA THR A 1 16.12 15.69 -16.33
C THR A 1 15.62 14.61 -17.25
N MET A 2 14.56 13.88 -16.88
CA MET A 2 14.01 12.80 -17.72
C MET A 2 13.44 13.33 -19.04
N THR A 3 13.69 12.62 -20.13
CA THR A 3 13.02 12.85 -21.42
C THR A 3 11.53 12.52 -21.34
N GLN A 4 10.72 13.03 -22.27
CA GLN A 4 9.27 12.72 -22.29
C GLN A 4 9.00 11.22 -22.42
N LYS A 5 9.79 10.52 -23.25
CA LYS A 5 9.70 9.06 -23.39
C LYS A 5 9.96 8.33 -22.06
N GLN A 6 10.98 8.76 -21.31
CA GLN A 6 11.31 8.19 -20.00
C GLN A 6 10.21 8.47 -18.96
N LYS A 7 9.60 9.66 -18.99
CA LYS A 7 8.48 10.00 -18.10
C LYS A 7 7.27 9.09 -18.35
N ILE A 8 6.89 8.92 -19.63
CA ILE A 8 5.77 8.03 -20.00
C ILE A 8 6.08 6.58 -19.57
N GLN A 9 7.29 6.09 -19.86
CA GLN A 9 7.70 4.75 -19.44
C GLN A 9 7.67 4.55 -17.92
N ARG A 10 8.03 5.59 -17.15
CA ARG A 10 7.91 5.56 -15.69
C ARG A 10 6.45 5.50 -15.23
N VAL A 11 5.57 6.28 -15.85
CA VAL A 11 4.12 6.24 -15.58
C VAL A 11 3.55 4.85 -15.86
N ASP A 12 3.87 4.27 -17.02
CA ASP A 12 3.39 2.93 -17.41
C ASP A 12 3.85 1.86 -16.41
N GLN A 13 5.11 1.94 -15.96
CA GLN A 13 5.63 1.02 -14.95
C GLN A 13 4.84 1.14 -13.64
N VAL A 14 4.61 2.36 -13.15
CA VAL A 14 3.86 2.59 -11.90
C VAL A 14 2.41 2.11 -12.02
N ILE A 15 1.76 2.32 -13.17
CA ILE A 15 0.40 1.81 -13.43
C ILE A 15 0.35 0.29 -13.31
N GLN A 16 1.35 -0.42 -13.83
CA GLN A 16 1.45 -1.88 -13.72
C GLN A 16 1.69 -2.32 -12.26
N ASP A 17 2.63 -1.66 -11.59
CA ASP A 17 3.06 -2.03 -10.23
C ASP A 17 1.91 -1.95 -9.23
N LEU A 18 1.07 -0.93 -9.38
CA LEU A 18 -0.04 -0.67 -8.50
C LEU A 18 -1.36 -1.24 -9.01
N SER A 19 -1.30 -2.11 -10.04
CA SER A 19 -2.47 -2.79 -10.60
C SER A 19 -3.59 -1.83 -11.03
N LEU A 20 -3.22 -0.70 -11.66
CA LEU A 20 -4.13 0.35 -12.14
C LEU A 20 -4.45 0.25 -13.64
N GLY A 21 -3.87 -0.71 -14.36
CA GLY A 21 -4.03 -0.82 -15.81
C GLY A 21 -5.47 -0.93 -16.30
N LYS A 22 -6.37 -1.57 -15.52
CA LYS A 22 -7.80 -1.67 -15.88
C LYS A 22 -8.55 -0.33 -15.81
N CYS A 23 -8.06 0.62 -15.02
CA CYS A 23 -8.72 1.90 -14.77
C CYS A 23 -7.89 3.13 -15.20
N GLN A 24 -6.78 2.92 -15.93
CA GLN A 24 -5.85 3.97 -16.33
C GLN A 24 -6.48 5.10 -17.17
N ASN A 25 -7.54 4.79 -17.92
CA ASN A 25 -8.28 5.75 -18.75
C ASN A 25 -9.64 6.13 -18.14
N THR A 26 -9.90 5.75 -16.89
CA THR A 26 -11.12 6.05 -16.17
C THR A 26 -11.00 7.40 -15.48
N ILE A 27 -12.06 8.20 -15.49
CA ILE A 27 -12.10 9.46 -14.73
C ILE A 27 -11.99 9.18 -13.22
N ILE A 28 -11.24 10.02 -12.49
CA ILE A 28 -11.05 9.86 -11.03
C ILE A 28 -12.38 10.00 -10.26
N GLY A 29 -13.27 10.87 -10.77
CA GLY A 29 -14.57 11.18 -10.18
C GLY A 29 -14.47 12.03 -8.92
N VAL A 30 -15.64 12.42 -8.39
CA VAL A 30 -15.79 13.19 -7.15
C VAL A 30 -16.68 12.36 -6.22
N PRO A 31 -16.19 11.94 -5.04
CA PRO A 31 -16.98 11.11 -4.13
C PRO A 31 -18.34 11.75 -3.84
N GLY A 32 -19.41 10.96 -3.99
CA GLY A 32 -20.80 11.42 -3.79
C GLY A 32 -21.39 12.32 -4.88
N ARG A 33 -20.63 12.68 -5.93
CA ARG A 33 -21.12 13.56 -7.02
C ARG A 33 -20.92 12.98 -8.42
N VAL A 34 -19.70 12.55 -8.74
CA VAL A 34 -19.32 12.04 -10.06
C VAL A 34 -18.70 10.67 -9.90
N LYS A 35 -19.33 9.66 -10.49
CA LYS A 35 -18.81 8.28 -10.46
C LYS A 35 -17.46 8.23 -11.18
N GLY A 36 -16.52 7.46 -10.63
CA GLY A 36 -15.16 7.32 -11.17
C GLY A 36 -14.51 6.08 -10.60
N LEU A 37 -13.24 6.20 -10.20
CA LEU A 37 -12.49 5.13 -9.54
C LEU A 37 -13.17 4.64 -8.25
N SER A 38 -13.05 3.33 -7.97
CA SER A 38 -13.41 2.75 -6.68
C SER A 38 -12.52 3.29 -5.54
N GLY A 39 -12.92 3.05 -4.30
CA GLY A 39 -12.14 3.47 -3.11
C GLY A 39 -10.71 2.91 -3.13
N GLY A 40 -10.58 1.61 -3.37
CA GLY A 40 -9.27 0.94 -3.48
C GLY A 40 -8.43 1.45 -4.63
N GLU A 41 -9.00 1.65 -5.83
CA GLU A 41 -8.28 2.24 -6.97
C GLU A 41 -7.80 3.65 -6.68
N ARG A 42 -8.64 4.48 -6.03
CA ARG A 42 -8.24 5.84 -5.64
C ARG A 42 -7.09 5.83 -4.63
N LYS A 43 -7.12 4.91 -3.66
CA LYS A 43 -6.03 4.76 -2.69
C LYS A 43 -4.73 4.32 -3.38
N ARG A 44 -4.80 3.35 -4.29
CA ARG A 44 -3.65 2.94 -5.13
C ARG A 44 -3.14 4.05 -6.03
N LEU A 45 -4.01 4.88 -6.60
CA LEU A 45 -3.62 6.06 -7.37
C LEU A 45 -2.88 7.10 -6.51
N ALA A 46 -3.26 7.28 -5.24
CA ALA A 46 -2.53 8.15 -4.33
C ALA A 46 -1.09 7.64 -4.12
N PHE A 47 -0.91 6.34 -3.89
CA PHE A 47 0.43 5.73 -3.83
C PHE A 47 1.19 5.82 -5.17
N ALA A 48 0.48 5.81 -6.30
CA ALA A 48 1.07 5.98 -7.63
C ALA A 48 1.77 7.32 -7.79
N SER A 49 1.12 8.38 -7.34
CA SER A 49 1.70 9.73 -7.38
C SER A 49 3.05 9.79 -6.65
N GLU A 50 3.13 9.19 -5.47
CA GLU A 50 4.36 9.15 -4.68
C GLU A 50 5.41 8.22 -5.29
N ALA A 51 4.98 7.04 -5.76
CA ALA A 51 5.86 6.06 -6.38
C ALA A 51 6.56 6.58 -7.64
N LEU A 52 6.00 7.56 -8.36
CA LEU A 52 6.66 8.16 -9.53
C LEU A 52 8.07 8.68 -9.23
N THR A 53 8.31 9.18 -8.00
CA THR A 53 9.62 9.68 -7.55
C THR A 53 10.64 8.57 -7.22
N ASP A 54 10.20 7.32 -7.27
CA ASP A 54 10.97 6.11 -6.97
C ASP A 54 11.66 6.10 -5.59
N PRO A 55 10.98 6.52 -4.51
CA PRO A 55 11.63 6.68 -3.21
C PRO A 55 12.10 5.32 -2.68
N PRO A 56 13.25 5.23 -2.00
CA PRO A 56 13.72 3.99 -1.38
C PRO A 56 12.91 3.60 -0.14
N LEU A 57 12.25 4.57 0.51
CA LEU A 57 11.44 4.41 1.71
C LEU A 57 10.04 4.99 1.50
N LEU A 58 9.02 4.21 1.83
CA LEU A 58 7.62 4.63 1.86
C LEU A 58 7.09 4.50 3.29
N ILE A 59 6.51 5.58 3.81
CA ILE A 59 5.82 5.59 5.10
C ILE A 59 4.34 5.85 4.83
N CYS A 60 3.48 4.94 5.27
CA CYS A 60 2.04 4.99 4.99
C CYS A 60 1.25 4.99 6.30
N ASP A 61 0.45 6.02 6.51
CA ASP A 61 -0.43 6.09 7.67
C ASP A 61 -1.81 5.50 7.32
N GLU A 62 -2.21 4.45 8.03
CA GLU A 62 -3.47 3.71 7.89
C GLU A 62 -3.94 3.54 6.43
N PRO A 63 -3.16 2.86 5.58
CA PRO A 63 -3.42 2.79 4.14
C PRO A 63 -4.72 2.04 3.80
N THR A 64 -5.25 1.26 4.74
CA THR A 64 -6.47 0.45 4.60
C THR A 64 -7.73 1.14 5.15
N SER A 65 -7.60 2.31 5.78
CA SER A 65 -8.74 3.01 6.40
C SER A 65 -9.82 3.37 5.37
N GLY A 66 -11.08 3.07 5.72
CA GLY A 66 -12.25 3.31 4.86
C GLY A 66 -12.42 2.34 3.69
N LEU A 67 -11.66 1.23 3.66
CA LEU A 67 -11.78 0.16 2.67
C LEU A 67 -12.44 -1.09 3.27
N ASP A 68 -13.16 -1.84 2.44
CA ASP A 68 -13.54 -3.20 2.80
C ASP A 68 -12.31 -4.14 2.79
N SER A 69 -12.48 -5.36 3.32
CA SER A 69 -11.38 -6.33 3.47
C SER A 69 -10.70 -6.69 2.15
N PHE A 70 -11.46 -6.83 1.07
CA PHE A 70 -10.93 -7.17 -0.24
C PHE A 70 -10.10 -6.02 -0.84
N MET A 71 -10.61 -4.79 -0.75
CA MET A 71 -9.89 -3.59 -1.21
C MET A 71 -8.64 -3.33 -0.35
N ALA A 72 -8.72 -3.54 0.96
CA ALA A 72 -7.58 -3.43 1.87
C ALA A 72 -6.47 -4.43 1.52
N ALA A 73 -6.81 -5.71 1.32
CA ALA A 73 -5.88 -6.74 0.85
C ALA A 73 -5.22 -6.36 -0.48
N SER A 74 -5.99 -5.83 -1.42
CA SER A 74 -5.46 -5.35 -2.70
C SER A 74 -4.44 -4.21 -2.54
N VAL A 75 -4.66 -3.28 -1.60
CA VAL A 75 -3.71 -2.21 -1.29
C VAL A 75 -2.44 -2.76 -0.64
N VAL A 76 -2.57 -3.62 0.37
CA VAL A 76 -1.41 -4.20 1.07
C VAL A 76 -0.57 -5.08 0.14
N GLN A 77 -1.19 -5.85 -0.75
CA GLN A 77 -0.49 -6.67 -1.74
C GLN A 77 0.38 -5.83 -2.69
N VAL A 78 -0.09 -4.62 -3.01
CA VAL A 78 0.66 -3.69 -3.84
C VAL A 78 1.87 -3.12 -3.09
N LEU A 79 1.70 -2.74 -1.82
CA LEU A 79 2.81 -2.32 -0.95
C LEU A 79 3.84 -3.46 -0.77
N LYS A 80 3.37 -4.70 -0.64
CA LYS A 80 4.23 -5.90 -0.60
C LYS A 80 5.05 -6.06 -1.88
N LYS A 81 4.45 -5.86 -3.06
CA LYS A 81 5.18 -5.90 -4.35
C LYS A 81 6.25 -4.82 -4.44
N LEU A 82 6.00 -3.62 -3.91
CA LEU A 82 7.02 -2.57 -3.84
C LEU A 82 8.17 -2.98 -2.92
N SER A 83 7.86 -3.57 -1.76
CA SER A 83 8.86 -4.12 -0.83
C SER A 83 9.76 -5.16 -1.51
N GLN A 84 9.16 -6.12 -2.22
CA GLN A 84 9.88 -7.17 -2.96
C GLN A 84 10.81 -6.64 -4.07
N ARG A 85 10.62 -5.39 -4.51
CA ARG A 85 11.47 -4.71 -5.50
C ARG A 85 12.59 -3.89 -4.87
N GLY A 86 12.85 -4.10 -3.57
CA GLY A 86 13.95 -3.45 -2.85
C GLY A 86 13.57 -2.10 -2.24
N LYS A 87 12.28 -1.78 -2.12
CA LYS A 87 11.82 -0.61 -1.36
C LYS A 87 11.60 -1.00 0.10
N THR A 88 11.85 -0.09 1.04
CA THR A 88 11.41 -0.24 2.42
C THR A 88 10.01 0.36 2.57
N VAL A 89 9.05 -0.39 3.09
CA VAL A 89 7.70 0.10 3.36
C VAL A 89 7.40 -0.04 4.84
N ILE A 90 7.06 1.08 5.48
CA ILE A 90 6.61 1.15 6.88
C ILE A 90 5.18 1.65 6.85
N LEU A 91 4.30 0.97 7.58
CA LEU A 91 2.89 1.34 7.62
C LEU A 91 2.27 1.10 9.00
N THR A 92 1.27 1.90 9.34
CA THR A 92 0.38 1.69 10.49
C THR A 92 -0.89 1.00 10.00
N ILE A 93 -1.41 0.01 10.74
CA ILE A 93 -2.74 -0.57 10.47
C ILE A 93 -3.53 -0.65 11.77
N HIS A 94 -4.71 -0.06 11.73
CA HIS A 94 -5.73 -0.28 12.75
C HIS A 94 -6.47 -1.59 12.44
N GLN A 95 -6.32 -2.60 13.31
CA GLN A 95 -7.06 -3.88 13.26
C GLN A 95 -6.95 -4.63 11.91
N PRO A 96 -5.78 -5.22 11.58
CA PRO A 96 -5.66 -6.06 10.38
C PRO A 96 -6.54 -7.31 10.50
N SER A 97 -7.07 -7.77 9.36
CA SER A 97 -7.62 -9.13 9.29
C SER A 97 -6.50 -10.17 9.45
N SER A 98 -6.83 -11.41 9.83
CA SER A 98 -5.84 -12.49 9.94
C SER A 98 -5.07 -12.70 8.64
N GLU A 99 -5.76 -12.63 7.49
CA GLU A 99 -5.13 -12.73 6.16
C GLU A 99 -4.12 -11.60 5.92
N LEU A 100 -4.44 -10.36 6.31
CA LEU A 100 -3.50 -9.24 6.19
C LEU A 100 -2.30 -9.37 7.12
N PHE A 101 -2.53 -9.86 8.34
CA PHE A 101 -1.50 -10.05 9.35
C PHE A 101 -0.37 -10.95 8.84
N GLU A 102 -0.70 -12.00 8.10
CA GLU A 102 0.27 -12.95 7.53
C GLU A 102 1.11 -12.38 6.39
N LEU A 103 0.70 -11.25 5.77
CA LEU A 103 1.44 -10.65 4.65
C LEU A 103 2.67 -9.84 5.10
N PHE A 104 2.75 -9.47 6.38
CA PHE A 104 3.81 -8.61 6.90
C PHE A 104 5.14 -9.35 7.05
N ASP A 105 6.22 -8.74 6.57
CA ASP A 105 7.58 -9.26 6.79
C ASP A 105 8.00 -9.15 8.26
N LYS A 106 7.61 -8.05 8.91
CA LYS A 106 7.82 -7.76 10.33
C LYS A 106 6.66 -6.97 10.89
N ILE A 107 6.40 -7.13 12.19
CA ILE A 107 5.38 -6.44 12.95
C ILE A 107 6.04 -5.77 14.15
N LEU A 108 5.72 -4.49 14.35
CA LEU A 108 6.04 -3.73 15.54
C LEU A 108 4.75 -3.53 16.33
N LEU A 109 4.62 -4.17 17.49
CA LEU A 109 3.49 -3.94 18.39
C LEU A 109 3.91 -2.93 19.47
N MET A 110 3.08 -1.92 19.67
CA MET A 110 3.33 -0.85 20.64
C MET A 110 2.16 -0.75 21.62
N ALA A 111 2.49 -0.48 22.89
CA ALA A 111 1.52 -0.19 23.93
C ALA A 111 2.07 0.96 24.79
N GLU A 112 1.24 1.97 25.07
CA GLU A 112 1.60 3.13 25.91
C GLU A 112 2.92 3.82 25.49
N GLY A 113 3.15 3.93 24.18
CA GLY A 113 4.36 4.55 23.63
C GLY A 113 5.63 3.70 23.75
N ARG A 114 5.53 2.45 24.18
CA ARG A 114 6.65 1.49 24.30
C ARG A 114 6.49 0.35 23.30
N VAL A 115 7.62 -0.21 22.87
CA VAL A 115 7.65 -1.41 22.03
C VAL A 115 7.32 -2.61 22.90
N ALA A 116 6.21 -3.29 22.60
CA ALA A 116 5.84 -4.54 23.23
C ALA A 116 6.48 -5.73 22.51
N PHE A 117 6.60 -5.67 21.18
CA PHE A 117 7.18 -6.74 20.37
C PHE A 117 7.69 -6.20 19.02
N LEU A 118 8.78 -6.80 18.52
CA LEU A 118 9.28 -6.59 17.15
C LEU A 118 9.80 -7.92 16.60
N GLY A 119 9.18 -8.42 15.53
CA GLY A 119 9.53 -9.71 14.93
C GLY A 119 8.64 -10.03 13.74
N THR A 120 8.65 -11.27 13.28
CA THR A 120 7.76 -11.79 12.25
C THR A 120 6.36 -12.09 12.83
N PRO A 121 5.32 -12.25 11.99
CA PRO A 121 3.99 -12.65 12.45
C PRO A 121 4.00 -13.94 13.27
N ASN A 122 4.77 -14.95 12.86
CA ASN A 122 4.86 -16.23 13.56
C ASN A 122 5.54 -16.09 14.94
N GLU A 123 6.65 -15.36 15.00
CA GLU A 123 7.33 -15.07 16.28
C GLU A 123 6.40 -14.29 17.24
N ALA A 124 5.51 -13.46 16.73
CA ALA A 124 4.53 -12.75 17.56
C ALA A 124 3.52 -13.73 18.18
N VAL A 125 2.98 -14.65 17.38
CA VAL A 125 2.05 -15.69 17.86
C VAL A 125 2.73 -16.53 18.95
N ASP A 126 3.97 -16.97 18.73
CA ASP A 126 4.73 -17.76 19.70
C ASP A 126 5.02 -16.96 20.99
N PHE A 127 5.29 -15.66 20.88
CA PHE A 127 5.62 -14.80 22.03
C PHE A 127 4.42 -14.52 22.95
N PHE A 128 3.21 -14.42 22.40
CA PHE A 128 1.98 -14.08 23.14
C PHE A 128 1.07 -15.28 23.44
N SER A 129 1.48 -16.50 23.10
CA SER A 129 0.79 -17.75 23.47
C SER A 129 0.98 -18.10 24.94
#